data_AF-A0A0D6B648-F1
#
_entry.id   AF-A0A0D6B648-F1
#
_cell.length_a   1.000
_cell.length_b   1.000
_cell.length_c   1.000
_cell.angle_alpha   90.00
_cell.angle_beta   90.00
_cell.angle_gamma   90.00
#
_symmetry.space_group_name_H-M   'P 1'
#
loop_
_entity.id
_entity.type
_entity.pdbx_description
1 polymer ?
#
loop_
_entity_poly.entity_id
_entity_poly.type
_entity_poly.pdbx_seq_one_letter_code
_entity_poly.pdbx_strand_id
1 'polypeptide(L)'
;MPFPLPLRPLPAPRETVLSYLSRFAAMNAAEMSDFSIDLGHQIRRFLDLETAALDCLAEAAGLEPAIRDELASWTGVPAGDVRMAFRGEAFVSRALRNPVIRCCPLCLQEDAQATPGHPERLMAMRGDWLLRSVNLCCHHHHPLVPLWEVAKPAERFDSAARLRDLAPRIMAGAFDRPCSAPTDYDLWLDMRLETGEDPTWLAGHGVYAVTTISALFGMALLQHRSPEVSRSDRQ
;
A
#
# COMPACT_ATOMS: atom_id res chain seq x y z
N MET A 1 -2.27 -4.53 28.39
CA MET A 1 -2.81 -3.28 29.00
C MET A 1 -4.24 -3.57 29.46
N PRO A 2 -4.73 -3.05 30.60
CA PRO A 2 -6.04 -3.50 31.12
C PRO A 2 -7.23 -3.11 30.23
N PHE A 3 -7.10 -2.10 29.35
CA PHE A 3 -8.11 -1.69 28.38
C PHE A 3 -7.47 -1.08 27.12
N PRO A 4 -8.15 -1.09 25.96
CA PRO A 4 -7.71 -0.38 24.76
C PRO A 4 -7.52 1.12 25.02
N LEU A 5 -6.61 1.73 24.27
CA LEU A 5 -6.41 3.18 24.30
C LEU A 5 -7.67 3.90 23.79
N PRO A 6 -8.02 5.06 24.38
CA PRO A 6 -9.25 5.77 24.04
C PRO A 6 -9.24 6.37 22.63
N LEU A 7 -8.07 6.84 22.16
CA LEU A 7 -7.91 7.43 20.84
C LEU A 7 -7.31 6.40 19.89
N ARG A 8 -8.15 5.81 19.04
CA ARG A 8 -7.75 4.74 18.12
C ARG A 8 -8.39 4.92 16.73
N PRO A 9 -7.66 4.64 15.65
CA PRO A 9 -8.22 4.72 14.31
C PRO A 9 -9.13 3.52 14.05
N LEU A 10 -10.19 3.75 13.27
CA LEU A 10 -10.90 2.66 12.63
C LEU A 10 -10.05 2.14 11.45
N PRO A 11 -9.90 0.81 11.30
CA PRO A 11 -9.21 0.23 10.15
C PRO A 11 -9.90 0.68 8.84
N ALA A 12 -9.10 1.13 7.87
CA ALA A 12 -9.58 1.42 6.53
C ALA A 12 -9.54 0.15 5.65
N PRO A 13 -10.37 0.08 4.58
CA PRO A 13 -10.32 -1.03 3.63
C PRO A 13 -8.93 -1.20 3.04
N ARG A 14 -8.40 -2.41 2.97
CA ARG A 14 -7.05 -2.73 2.45
C ARG A 14 -5.88 -2.03 3.17
N GLU A 15 -6.10 -1.52 4.37
CA GLU A 15 -5.06 -0.79 5.10
C GLU A 15 -3.88 -1.69 5.49
N THR A 16 -2.67 -1.13 5.47
CA THR A 16 -1.46 -1.82 5.97
C THR A 16 -1.32 -1.66 7.49
N VAL A 17 -0.68 -2.62 8.16
CA VAL A 17 -0.30 -2.56 9.58
C VAL A 17 0.45 -1.27 9.89
N LEU A 18 1.40 -0.87 9.03
CA LEU A 18 2.25 0.29 9.28
C LEU A 18 1.48 1.61 9.10
N SER A 19 0.54 1.67 8.16
CA SER A 19 -0.43 2.78 8.07
C SER A 19 -1.25 2.90 9.35
N TYR A 20 -1.81 1.77 9.79
CA TYR A 20 -2.65 1.74 10.99
C TYR A 20 -1.85 2.20 12.22
N LEU A 21 -0.64 1.67 12.42
CA LEU A 21 0.27 2.05 13.51
C LEU A 21 0.65 3.54 13.46
N SER A 22 0.98 4.06 12.28
CA SER A 22 1.34 5.47 12.10
C SER A 22 0.16 6.40 12.41
N ARG A 23 -1.04 6.08 11.94
CA ARG A 23 -2.26 6.83 12.28
C ARG A 23 -2.58 6.74 13.78
N PHE A 24 -2.40 5.57 14.39
CA PHE A 24 -2.65 5.36 15.81
C PHE A 24 -1.69 6.17 16.68
N ALA A 25 -0.41 6.23 16.30
CA ALA A 25 0.57 7.13 16.92
C ALA A 25 0.15 8.60 16.78
N ALA A 26 -0.22 9.03 15.57
CA ALA A 26 -0.63 10.41 15.30
C ALA A 26 -1.90 10.83 16.07
N MET A 27 -2.84 9.90 16.31
CA MET A 27 -4.02 10.13 17.16
C MET A 27 -3.65 10.30 18.64
N ASN A 28 -2.56 9.68 19.09
CA ASN A 28 -2.03 9.80 20.45
C ASN A 28 -0.88 10.82 20.55
N ALA A 29 -0.75 11.72 19.57
CA ALA A 29 0.25 12.79 19.53
C ALA A 29 1.72 12.30 19.65
N ALA A 30 2.00 11.11 19.14
CA ALA A 30 3.32 10.50 19.13
C ALA A 30 3.82 10.27 17.69
N GLU A 31 5.14 10.17 17.53
CA GLU A 31 5.74 9.62 16.31
C GLU A 31 5.61 8.09 16.31
N MET A 32 5.57 7.46 15.12
CA MET A 32 5.34 6.02 15.02
C MET A 32 6.41 5.20 15.75
N SER A 33 7.67 5.66 15.76
CA SER A 33 8.76 4.97 16.45
C SER A 33 8.64 5.04 17.97
N ASP A 34 8.30 6.20 18.52
CA ASP A 34 8.17 6.39 19.96
C ASP A 34 6.94 5.65 20.47
N PHE A 35 5.84 5.75 19.73
CA PHE A 35 4.60 5.02 20.05
C PHE A 35 4.79 3.51 19.99
N SER A 36 5.65 2.99 19.11
CA SER A 36 6.02 1.58 19.11
C SER A 36 6.64 1.16 20.45
N ILE A 37 7.49 2.01 21.03
CA ILE A 37 8.14 1.77 22.32
C ILE A 37 7.11 1.82 23.45
N ASP A 38 6.13 2.72 23.38
CA ASP A 38 5.01 2.77 24.33
C ASP A 38 4.15 1.50 24.28
N LEU A 39 4.06 0.86 23.10
CA LEU A 39 3.48 -0.48 22.92
C LEU A 39 4.45 -1.61 23.32
N GLY A 40 5.60 -1.31 23.93
CA GLY A 40 6.55 -2.29 24.44
C GLY A 40 7.48 -2.92 23.40
N HIS A 41 7.54 -2.40 22.18
CA HIS A 41 8.34 -2.98 21.10
C HIS A 41 9.13 -1.95 20.30
N GLN A 42 10.35 -2.33 19.90
CA GLN A 42 11.09 -1.53 18.92
C GLN A 42 10.35 -1.52 17.58
N ILE A 43 10.37 -0.39 16.87
CA ILE A 43 9.72 -0.23 15.55
C ILE A 43 10.12 -1.34 14.56
N ARG A 44 11.34 -1.88 14.69
CA ARG A 44 11.83 -2.98 13.87
C ARG A 44 10.91 -4.20 13.89
N ARG A 45 10.31 -4.54 15.04
CA ARG A 45 9.44 -5.72 15.18
C ARG A 45 8.14 -5.55 14.40
N PHE A 46 7.62 -4.33 14.32
CA PHE A 46 6.47 -4.00 13.48
C PHE A 46 6.84 -4.03 11.98
N LEU A 47 8.02 -3.52 11.61
CA LEU A 47 8.51 -3.57 10.21
C LEU A 47 8.74 -4.99 9.70
N ASP A 48 9.06 -5.91 10.61
CA ASP A 48 9.24 -7.33 10.34
C ASP A 48 7.94 -8.14 10.53
N LEU A 49 6.84 -7.49 10.92
CA LEU A 49 5.53 -8.08 11.20
C LEU A 49 5.59 -9.25 12.19
N GLU A 50 6.39 -9.10 13.25
CA GLU A 50 6.47 -10.10 14.30
C GLU A 50 5.14 -10.24 15.04
N THR A 51 4.66 -11.48 15.20
CA THR A 51 3.35 -11.79 15.76
C THR A 51 3.11 -11.12 17.12
N ALA A 52 4.09 -11.18 18.03
CA ALA A 52 3.98 -10.55 19.35
C ALA A 52 3.76 -9.03 19.29
N ALA A 53 4.38 -8.34 18.32
CA ALA A 53 4.19 -6.92 18.14
C ALA A 53 2.78 -6.61 17.58
N LEU A 54 2.31 -7.42 16.63
CA LEU A 54 0.95 -7.29 16.08
C LEU A 54 -0.12 -7.60 17.12
N ASP A 55 0.10 -8.60 17.98
CA ASP A 55 -0.78 -8.91 19.12
C ASP A 55 -0.90 -7.72 20.06
N CYS A 56 0.23 -7.09 20.41
CA CYS A 56 0.23 -5.94 21.30
C CYS A 56 -0.46 -4.72 20.67
N LEU A 57 -0.23 -4.47 19.38
CA LEU A 57 -0.96 -3.44 18.64
C LEU A 57 -2.47 -3.70 18.64
N ALA A 58 -2.89 -4.94 18.39
CA ALA A 58 -4.30 -5.32 18.39
C ALA A 58 -4.94 -5.16 19.78
N GLU A 59 -4.25 -5.57 20.84
CA GLU A 59 -4.72 -5.39 22.21
C GLU A 59 -4.89 -3.90 22.56
N ALA A 60 -3.86 -3.08 22.28
CA ALA A 60 -3.87 -1.65 22.57
C ALA A 60 -4.94 -0.90 21.75
N ALA A 61 -5.18 -1.32 20.52
CA ALA A 61 -6.22 -0.76 19.66
C ALA A 61 -7.60 -1.41 19.87
N GLY A 62 -7.72 -2.48 20.66
CA GLY A 62 -8.94 -3.26 20.82
C GLY A 62 -9.47 -3.82 19.49
N LEU A 63 -8.56 -4.32 18.64
CA LEU A 63 -8.89 -4.99 17.37
C LEU A 63 -9.20 -6.45 17.61
N GLU A 64 -10.21 -6.94 16.89
CA GLU A 64 -10.44 -8.39 16.79
C GLU A 64 -9.28 -9.07 16.04
N PRO A 65 -8.96 -10.34 16.35
CA PRO A 65 -7.88 -11.07 15.68
C PRO A 65 -8.00 -11.06 14.15
N ALA A 66 -9.22 -11.24 13.62
CA ALA A 66 -9.47 -11.24 12.17
C ALA A 66 -9.10 -9.91 11.50
N ILE A 67 -9.34 -8.77 12.16
CA ILE A 67 -8.98 -7.45 11.63
C ILE A 67 -7.46 -7.26 11.63
N ARG A 68 -6.78 -7.72 12.68
CA ARG A 68 -5.32 -7.70 12.75
C ARG A 68 -4.71 -8.57 11.64
N ASP A 69 -5.29 -9.74 11.38
CA ASP A 69 -4.83 -10.64 10.31
C ASP A 69 -5.08 -10.04 8.93
N GLU A 70 -6.22 -9.34 8.75
CA GLU A 70 -6.53 -8.61 7.53
C GLU A 70 -5.49 -7.52 7.23
N LEU A 71 -5.15 -6.67 8.22
CA LEU A 71 -4.09 -5.66 8.09
C LEU A 71 -2.74 -6.29 7.71
N ALA A 72 -2.37 -7.41 8.35
CA ALA A 72 -1.14 -8.12 8.06
C ALA A 72 -1.12 -8.67 6.61
N SER A 73 -2.25 -9.23 6.17
CA SER A 73 -2.40 -9.78 4.82
C SER A 73 -2.25 -8.71 3.72
N TRP A 74 -2.69 -7.47 3.98
CA TRP A 74 -2.52 -6.30 3.11
C TRP A 74 -1.15 -5.61 3.28
N THR A 75 -0.32 -6.01 4.24
CA THR A 75 1.05 -5.49 4.36
C THR A 75 2.07 -6.38 3.65
N GLY A 76 1.79 -7.68 3.64
CA GLY A 76 2.71 -8.71 3.16
C GLY A 76 3.59 -9.21 4.30
N VAL A 77 3.47 -10.49 4.63
CA VAL A 77 4.15 -11.16 5.75
C VAL A 77 5.42 -11.87 5.25
N PRO A 78 6.58 -11.73 5.91
CA PRO A 78 7.78 -12.48 5.53
C PRO A 78 7.53 -14.00 5.53
N ALA A 79 7.96 -14.68 4.46
CA ALA A 79 7.73 -16.11 4.26
C ALA A 79 9.03 -16.92 4.09
N GLY A 80 10.18 -16.37 4.50
CA GLY A 80 11.51 -16.95 4.26
C GLY A 80 12.02 -16.72 2.83
N ASP A 81 13.28 -17.07 2.55
CA ASP A 81 13.90 -17.03 1.20
C ASP A 81 13.68 -15.73 0.40
N VAL A 82 13.69 -14.58 1.09
CA VAL A 82 13.49 -13.24 0.47
C VAL A 82 12.09 -13.13 -0.19
N ARG A 83 11.13 -13.92 0.29
CA ARG A 83 9.72 -13.92 -0.15
C ARG A 83 8.79 -13.35 0.91
N MET A 84 7.64 -12.92 0.43
CA MET A 84 6.54 -12.37 1.21
C MET A 84 5.25 -13.09 0.81
N ALA A 85 4.45 -13.51 1.78
CA ALA A 85 3.06 -13.91 1.57
C ALA A 85 2.19 -12.65 1.59
N PHE A 86 1.45 -12.39 0.53
CA PHE A 86 0.58 -11.22 0.39
C PHE A 86 -0.72 -11.67 -0.26
N ARG A 87 -1.84 -11.48 0.44
CA ARG A 87 -3.17 -11.91 -0.01
C ARG A 87 -3.22 -13.37 -0.52
N GLY A 88 -2.63 -14.29 0.24
CA GLY A 88 -2.60 -15.73 -0.10
C GLY A 88 -1.58 -16.14 -1.17
N GLU A 89 -0.85 -15.18 -1.74
CA GLU A 89 0.08 -15.41 -2.85
C GLU A 89 1.53 -15.15 -2.44
N ALA A 90 2.48 -15.82 -3.10
CA ALA A 90 3.91 -15.67 -2.82
C ALA A 90 4.57 -14.68 -3.78
N PHE A 91 5.17 -13.62 -3.22
CA PHE A 91 5.90 -12.60 -3.97
C PHE A 91 7.37 -12.55 -3.54
N VAL A 92 8.25 -12.16 -4.45
CA VAL A 92 9.59 -11.70 -4.05
C VAL A 92 9.46 -10.39 -3.29
N SER A 93 10.30 -10.19 -2.26
CA SER A 93 10.22 -9.01 -1.40
C SER A 93 10.24 -7.67 -2.15
N ARG A 94 11.04 -7.57 -3.21
CA ARG A 94 11.15 -6.35 -4.05
C ARG A 94 9.88 -5.99 -4.83
N ALA A 95 8.89 -6.90 -4.92
CA ALA A 95 7.61 -6.62 -5.56
C ALA A 95 6.73 -5.71 -4.68
N LEU A 96 6.90 -5.79 -3.35
CA LEU A 96 6.14 -5.03 -2.35
C LEU A 96 6.98 -3.97 -1.64
N ARG A 97 8.28 -4.20 -1.46
CA ARG A 97 9.19 -3.26 -0.78
C ARG A 97 9.78 -2.28 -1.78
N ASN A 98 9.10 -1.15 -1.98
CA ASN A 98 9.56 -0.05 -2.83
C ASN A 98 10.08 1.12 -1.97
N PRO A 99 11.22 1.77 -2.32
CA PRO A 99 11.61 3.05 -1.72
C PRO A 99 10.64 4.19 -2.01
N VAL A 100 10.01 4.18 -3.19
CA VAL A 100 9.00 5.14 -3.60
C VAL A 100 7.62 4.66 -3.14
N ILE A 101 6.98 5.45 -2.28
CA ILE A 101 5.60 5.20 -1.87
C ILE A 101 4.66 5.87 -2.87
N ARG A 102 3.72 5.06 -3.39
CA ARG A 102 2.70 5.48 -4.34
C ARG A 102 1.32 5.41 -3.68
N CYS A 103 0.38 6.20 -4.17
CA CYS A 103 -1.00 6.18 -3.70
C CYS A 103 -1.99 6.63 -4.77
N CYS A 104 -3.28 6.48 -4.47
CA CYS A 104 -4.34 7.26 -5.10
C CYS A 104 -4.57 8.55 -4.28
N PRO A 105 -4.36 9.75 -4.84
CA PRO A 105 -4.60 11.00 -4.12
C PRO A 105 -6.09 11.21 -3.83
N LEU A 106 -6.98 10.69 -4.68
CA LEU A 106 -8.43 10.79 -4.50
C LEU A 106 -8.92 9.94 -3.31
N CYS A 107 -8.38 8.73 -3.10
CA CYS A 107 -8.65 7.96 -1.88
C CYS A 107 -8.22 8.71 -0.62
N LEU A 108 -7.05 9.34 -0.65
CA LEU A 108 -6.57 10.10 0.51
C LEU A 108 -7.44 11.34 0.76
N GLN A 109 -7.92 12.02 -0.29
CA GLN A 109 -8.87 13.12 -0.15
C GLN A 109 -10.20 12.66 0.46
N GLU A 110 -10.75 11.53 0.01
CA GLU A 110 -11.96 10.93 0.59
C GLU A 110 -11.78 10.59 2.07
N ASP A 111 -10.68 9.93 2.43
CA ASP A 111 -10.33 9.62 3.82
C ASP A 111 -10.29 10.91 4.68
N ALA A 112 -9.63 11.96 4.18
CA ALA A 112 -9.46 13.23 4.88
C ALA A 112 -10.76 14.02 5.07
N GLN A 113 -11.74 13.84 4.18
CA GLN A 113 -13.04 14.51 4.25
C GLN A 113 -13.94 13.93 5.35
N ALA A 114 -13.67 12.71 5.82
CA ALA A 114 -14.50 12.05 6.83
C ALA A 114 -14.54 12.77 8.18
N THR A 115 -13.49 13.53 8.55
CA THR A 115 -13.49 14.38 9.76
C THR A 115 -12.53 15.57 9.59
N PRO A 116 -13.02 16.83 9.60
CA PRO A 116 -12.16 18.01 9.44
C PRO A 116 -11.14 18.18 10.56
N GLY A 117 -9.94 18.67 10.22
CA GLY A 117 -8.95 19.23 11.16
C GLY A 117 -7.61 18.48 11.26
N HIS A 118 -7.61 17.16 11.06
CA HIS A 118 -6.40 16.33 11.13
C HIS A 118 -6.38 15.25 10.03
N PRO A 119 -6.24 15.65 8.75
CA PRO A 119 -6.33 14.73 7.61
C PRO A 119 -5.32 13.58 7.71
N GLU A 120 -4.14 13.82 8.28
CA GLU A 120 -3.09 12.82 8.45
C GLU A 120 -3.48 11.66 9.37
N ARG A 121 -4.48 11.86 10.25
CA ARG A 121 -5.00 10.81 11.14
C ARG A 121 -6.04 9.92 10.45
N LEU A 122 -6.52 10.31 9.27
CA LEU A 122 -7.59 9.64 8.53
C LEU A 122 -7.08 9.00 7.25
N MET A 123 -6.18 9.67 6.54
CA MET A 123 -5.54 9.21 5.32
C MET A 123 -4.78 7.90 5.55
N ALA A 124 -5.32 6.78 5.04
CA ALA A 124 -4.73 5.46 5.19
C ALA A 124 -3.98 5.00 3.94
N MET A 125 -2.86 4.30 4.12
CA MET A 125 -2.13 3.67 3.03
C MET A 125 -2.68 2.28 2.75
N ARG A 126 -3.07 2.05 1.49
CA ARG A 126 -3.60 0.77 1.03
C ARG A 126 -2.48 -0.17 0.57
N GLY A 127 -2.64 -1.45 0.86
CA GLY A 127 -1.64 -2.48 0.62
C GLY A 127 -1.37 -2.77 -0.85
N ASP A 128 -2.42 -2.79 -1.66
CA ASP A 128 -2.36 -2.96 -3.11
C ASP A 128 -1.50 -1.90 -3.80
N TRP A 129 -1.47 -0.67 -3.28
CA TRP A 129 -0.63 0.41 -3.85
C TRP A 129 0.88 0.13 -3.77
N LEU A 130 1.29 -0.66 -2.77
CA LEU A 130 2.69 -1.04 -2.56
C LEU A 130 3.15 -2.11 -3.56
N LEU A 131 2.22 -2.90 -4.12
CA LEU A 131 2.55 -3.90 -5.12
C LEU A 131 2.91 -3.21 -6.44
N ARG A 132 4.16 -3.40 -6.90
CA ARG A 132 4.71 -2.78 -8.12
C ARG A 132 3.83 -2.96 -9.36
N SER A 133 3.17 -4.10 -9.46
CA SER A 133 2.33 -4.48 -10.59
C SER A 133 0.98 -3.75 -10.62
N VAL A 134 0.54 -3.15 -9.51
CA VAL A 134 -0.64 -2.28 -9.45
C VAL A 134 -0.20 -0.88 -9.86
N ASN A 135 -0.86 -0.33 -10.88
CA ASN A 135 -0.58 0.99 -11.44
C ASN A 135 -1.79 1.93 -11.47
N LEU A 136 -2.99 1.39 -11.24
CA LEU A 136 -4.26 2.11 -11.27
C LEU A 136 -5.03 1.82 -9.99
N CYS A 137 -5.68 2.85 -9.43
CA CYS A 137 -6.71 2.67 -8.43
C CYS A 137 -8.03 2.30 -9.13
N CYS A 138 -8.54 1.09 -8.90
CA CYS A 138 -9.80 0.64 -9.49
C CYS A 138 -11.04 1.36 -8.94
N HIS A 139 -10.95 1.96 -7.75
CA HIS A 139 -12.04 2.76 -7.17
C HIS A 139 -12.18 4.13 -7.85
N HIS A 140 -11.07 4.83 -8.08
CA HIS A 140 -11.07 6.19 -8.65
C HIS A 140 -10.69 6.28 -10.13
N HIS A 141 -10.32 5.15 -10.73
CA HIS A 141 -9.81 5.09 -12.10
C HIS A 141 -8.62 6.03 -12.31
N HIS A 142 -7.81 6.19 -11.27
CA HIS A 142 -6.73 7.17 -11.21
C HIS A 142 -5.38 6.45 -11.11
N PRO A 143 -4.36 6.84 -11.90
CA PRO A 143 -3.06 6.19 -11.87
C PRO A 143 -2.36 6.45 -10.53
N LEU A 144 -1.81 5.40 -9.92
CA LEU A 144 -1.07 5.55 -8.66
C LEU A 144 0.15 6.46 -8.87
N VAL A 145 0.23 7.54 -8.09
CA VAL A 145 1.27 8.56 -8.20
C VAL A 145 2.29 8.43 -7.08
N PRO A 146 3.58 8.69 -7.34
CA PRO A 146 4.58 8.76 -6.29
C PRO A 146 4.34 9.99 -5.41
N LEU A 147 4.34 9.81 -4.08
CA LEU A 147 4.22 10.92 -3.13
C LEU A 147 5.55 11.24 -2.43
N TRP A 148 6.26 10.21 -1.97
CA TRP A 148 7.55 10.39 -1.30
C TRP A 148 8.49 9.21 -1.55
N GLU A 149 9.78 9.45 -1.33
CA GLU A 149 10.83 8.45 -1.34
C GLU A 149 11.74 8.69 -0.15
N VAL A 150 11.95 7.65 0.67
CA VAL A 150 12.75 7.73 1.90
C VAL A 150 13.56 6.45 2.05
N ALA A 151 14.87 6.56 2.28
CA ALA A 151 15.73 5.39 2.38
C ALA A 151 15.44 4.54 3.63
N LYS A 152 15.26 5.16 4.79
CA LYS A 152 15.07 4.46 6.07
C LYS A 152 13.63 3.96 6.23
N PRO A 153 13.39 2.64 6.41
CA PRO A 153 12.04 2.08 6.48
C PRO A 153 11.14 2.68 7.57
N ALA A 154 11.67 2.90 8.78
CA ALA A 154 10.89 3.48 9.89
C ALA A 154 10.30 4.84 9.52
N GLU A 155 11.09 5.69 8.86
CA GLU A 155 10.66 7.02 8.40
C GLU A 155 9.87 6.99 7.09
N ARG A 156 10.03 5.94 6.28
CA ARG A 156 9.29 5.74 5.03
C ARG A 156 7.84 5.35 5.31
N PHE A 157 7.63 4.49 6.31
CA PHE A 157 6.34 3.91 6.64
C PHE A 157 5.58 4.66 7.74
N ASP A 158 6.17 5.71 8.33
CA ASP A 158 5.43 6.67 9.14
C ASP A 158 4.56 7.57 8.25
N SER A 159 3.49 7.00 7.69
CA SER A 159 2.65 7.64 6.69
C SER A 159 1.95 8.89 7.21
N ALA A 160 1.46 8.89 8.46
CA ALA A 160 0.82 10.05 9.06
C ALA A 160 1.79 11.24 9.19
N ALA A 161 3.05 11.01 9.57
CA ALA A 161 4.05 12.07 9.58
C ALA A 161 4.27 12.65 8.18
N ARG A 162 4.40 11.81 7.15
CA ARG A 162 4.58 12.25 5.75
C ARG A 162 3.36 12.96 5.19
N LEU A 163 2.18 12.44 5.49
CA LEU A 163 0.90 12.96 4.99
C LEU A 163 0.52 14.26 5.68
N ARG A 164 0.96 14.52 6.92
CA ARG A 164 0.80 15.83 7.56
C ARG A 164 1.35 16.97 6.70
N ASP A 165 2.55 16.79 6.16
CA ASP A 165 3.20 17.80 5.32
C ASP A 165 2.61 17.85 3.90
N LEU A 166 2.17 16.70 3.37
CA LEU A 166 1.65 16.59 2.01
C LEU A 166 0.15 16.90 1.89
N ALA A 167 -0.61 16.82 2.98
CA ALA A 167 -2.06 16.94 2.98
C ALA A 167 -2.55 18.22 2.28
N PRO A 168 -2.01 19.43 2.55
CA PRO A 168 -2.48 20.63 1.86
C PRO A 168 -2.34 20.54 0.33
N ARG A 169 -1.27 19.91 -0.17
CA ARG A 169 -1.03 19.73 -1.60
C ARG A 169 -1.92 18.64 -2.19
N ILE A 170 -2.14 17.55 -1.46
CA ILE A 170 -3.08 16.48 -1.86
C ILE A 170 -4.49 17.06 -1.96
N MET A 171 -4.94 17.80 -0.95
CA MET A 171 -6.27 18.43 -0.95
C MET A 171 -6.43 19.50 -2.03
N ALA A 172 -5.34 20.14 -2.45
CA ALA A 172 -5.34 21.09 -3.57
C ALA A 172 -5.26 20.42 -4.96
N GLY A 173 -5.28 19.09 -5.05
CA GLY A 173 -5.21 18.34 -6.31
C GLY A 173 -3.84 18.37 -6.99
N ALA A 174 -2.75 18.70 -6.26
CA ALA A 174 -1.42 18.85 -6.84
C ALA A 174 -0.84 17.54 -7.41
N PHE A 175 -1.45 16.40 -7.08
CA PHE A 175 -1.04 15.07 -7.52
C PHE A 175 -2.06 14.44 -8.49
N ASP A 176 -3.10 15.17 -8.87
CA ASP A 176 -4.14 14.67 -9.74
C ASP A 176 -3.58 14.45 -11.15
N ARG A 177 -4.10 13.41 -11.81
CA ARG A 177 -3.69 12.94 -13.14
C ARG A 177 -4.95 12.57 -13.90
N PRO A 178 -4.93 12.57 -15.24
CA PRO A 178 -6.06 12.11 -16.02
C PRO A 178 -6.47 10.70 -15.61
N CYS A 179 -7.75 10.53 -15.29
CA CYS A 179 -8.33 9.22 -15.01
C CYS A 179 -8.40 8.38 -16.30
N SER A 180 -8.29 7.06 -16.15
CA SER A 180 -8.41 6.08 -17.23
C SER A 180 -9.22 4.89 -16.76
N ALA A 181 -10.12 4.39 -17.60
CA ALA A 181 -10.89 3.18 -17.29
C ALA A 181 -9.94 2.00 -16.97
N PRO A 182 -10.24 1.19 -15.94
CA PRO A 182 -9.49 -0.04 -15.66
C PRO A 182 -9.48 -0.96 -16.87
N THR A 183 -8.32 -1.56 -17.13
CA THR A 183 -8.19 -2.65 -18.10
C THR A 183 -8.63 -3.98 -17.50
N ASP A 184 -8.82 -5.00 -18.33
CA ASP A 184 -9.08 -6.36 -17.86
C ASP A 184 -7.97 -6.87 -16.92
N TYR A 185 -6.73 -6.42 -17.13
CA TYR A 185 -5.61 -6.74 -16.23
C TYR A 185 -5.77 -6.09 -14.86
N ASP A 186 -6.18 -4.82 -14.81
CA ASP A 186 -6.37 -4.10 -13.54
C ASP A 186 -7.50 -4.74 -12.72
N LEU A 187 -8.62 -5.06 -13.37
CA LEU A 187 -9.76 -5.72 -12.73
C LEU A 187 -9.44 -7.15 -12.28
N TRP A 188 -8.72 -7.91 -13.10
CA TRP A 188 -8.26 -9.25 -12.73
C TRP A 188 -7.34 -9.21 -11.50
N LEU A 189 -6.36 -8.30 -11.48
CA LEU A 189 -5.42 -8.20 -10.35
C LEU A 189 -6.13 -7.73 -9.08
N ASP A 190 -7.06 -6.76 -9.19
CA ASP A 190 -7.84 -6.27 -8.06
C ASP A 190 -8.66 -7.39 -7.40
N MET A 191 -9.45 -8.11 -8.20
CA MET A 191 -10.25 -9.25 -7.73
C MET A 191 -9.39 -10.36 -7.15
N ARG A 192 -8.29 -10.71 -7.84
CA ARG A 192 -7.39 -11.77 -7.39
C ARG A 192 -6.72 -11.45 -6.06
N LEU A 193 -6.41 -10.18 -5.78
CA LEU A 193 -5.90 -9.75 -4.48
C LEU A 193 -6.99 -9.64 -3.41
N GLU A 194 -8.20 -9.24 -3.78
CA GLU A 194 -9.31 -9.07 -2.84
C GLU A 194 -9.83 -10.43 -2.34
N THR A 195 -10.21 -11.32 -3.26
CA THR A 195 -10.93 -12.56 -2.94
C THR A 195 -10.11 -13.82 -3.17
N GLY A 196 -8.99 -13.72 -3.89
CA GLY A 196 -8.27 -14.90 -4.39
C GLY A 196 -8.94 -15.55 -5.61
N GLU A 197 -10.10 -15.08 -6.03
CA GLU A 197 -10.83 -15.66 -7.15
C GLU A 197 -10.15 -15.31 -8.47
N ASP A 198 -10.12 -16.28 -9.37
CA ASP A 198 -9.70 -16.11 -10.76
C ASP A 198 -10.50 -17.08 -11.63
N PRO A 199 -11.48 -16.60 -12.41
CA PRO A 199 -12.28 -17.45 -13.29
C PRO A 199 -11.55 -17.79 -14.60
N THR A 200 -10.34 -17.27 -14.82
CA THR A 200 -9.59 -17.47 -16.04
C THR A 200 -8.66 -18.67 -15.94
N TRP A 201 -8.01 -19.02 -17.06
CA TRP A 201 -6.97 -20.06 -17.07
C TRP A 201 -5.72 -19.69 -16.25
N LEU A 202 -5.57 -18.42 -15.84
CA LEU A 202 -4.46 -17.94 -15.03
C LEU A 202 -4.53 -18.42 -13.57
N ALA A 203 -5.67 -18.94 -13.12
CA ALA A 203 -5.89 -19.39 -11.75
C ALA A 203 -4.86 -20.42 -11.25
N GLY A 204 -4.32 -21.23 -12.18
CA GLY A 204 -3.27 -22.23 -11.91
C GLY A 204 -1.85 -21.66 -11.81
N HIS A 205 -1.67 -20.34 -11.92
CA HIS A 205 -0.39 -19.67 -11.90
C HIS A 205 -0.32 -18.64 -10.78
N GLY A 206 0.83 -18.54 -10.11
CA GLY A 206 1.03 -17.54 -9.06
C GLY A 206 0.99 -16.12 -9.61
N VAL A 207 0.36 -15.19 -8.87
CA VAL A 207 0.13 -13.81 -9.32
C VAL A 207 1.43 -13.09 -9.70
N TYR A 208 2.52 -13.33 -8.97
CA TYR A 208 3.82 -12.75 -9.30
C TYR A 208 4.31 -13.14 -10.71
N ALA A 209 4.12 -14.41 -11.11
CA ALA A 209 4.54 -14.87 -12.43
C ALA A 209 3.69 -14.23 -13.53
N VAL A 210 2.36 -14.24 -13.36
CA VAL A 210 1.41 -13.65 -14.32
C VAL A 210 1.69 -12.17 -14.50
N THR A 211 1.79 -11.40 -13.40
CA THR A 211 2.07 -9.95 -13.49
C THR A 211 3.42 -9.64 -14.11
N THR A 212 4.45 -10.46 -13.86
CA THR A 212 5.77 -10.32 -14.49
C THR A 212 5.69 -10.54 -15.99
N ILE A 213 5.01 -11.61 -16.43
CA ILE A 213 4.84 -11.93 -17.84
C ILE A 213 4.04 -10.83 -18.54
N SER A 214 2.93 -10.38 -17.97
CA SER A 214 2.13 -9.27 -18.52
C SER A 214 2.96 -8.01 -18.71
N ALA A 215 3.81 -7.65 -17.75
CA ALA A 215 4.70 -6.50 -17.88
C ALA A 215 5.75 -6.67 -19.00
N LEU A 216 6.36 -7.86 -19.10
CA LEU A 216 7.33 -8.17 -20.17
C LEU A 216 6.68 -8.12 -21.56
N PHE A 217 5.48 -8.70 -21.71
CA PHE A 217 4.72 -8.64 -22.95
C PHE A 217 4.35 -7.19 -23.30
N GLY A 218 3.86 -6.40 -22.34
CA GLY A 218 3.56 -4.99 -22.54
C GLY A 218 4.78 -4.20 -23.03
N MET A 219 5.94 -4.40 -22.41
CA MET A 219 7.19 -3.76 -22.84
C MET A 219 7.59 -4.17 -24.27
N ALA A 220 7.51 -5.45 -24.61
CA ALA A 220 7.82 -5.93 -25.96
C ALA A 220 6.88 -5.33 -27.01
N LEU A 221 5.58 -5.26 -26.74
CA LEU A 221 4.60 -4.64 -27.65
C LEU A 221 4.87 -3.15 -27.87
N LEU A 222 5.27 -2.41 -26.82
CA LEU A 222 5.64 -0.99 -26.94
C LEU A 222 6.92 -0.79 -27.75
N GLN A 223 7.91 -1.67 -27.59
CA GLN A 223 9.14 -1.64 -28.38
C GLN A 223 8.86 -1.89 -29.86
N HIS A 224 7.98 -2.84 -30.19
CA HIS A 224 7.59 -3.12 -31.58
C HIS A 224 6.66 -2.04 -32.19
N ARG A 225 5.91 -1.30 -31.38
CA ARG A 225 5.07 -0.17 -31.83
C ARG A 225 5.84 1.13 -32.05
N SER A 226 7.10 1.21 -31.61
CA SER A 226 7.96 2.35 -31.93
C SER A 226 8.29 2.31 -33.44
N PRO A 227 7.83 3.28 -34.26
CA PRO A 227 8.05 3.22 -35.70
C PRO A 227 9.52 3.45 -36.02
N GLU A 228 9.94 2.85 -37.12
CA GLU A 228 11.09 3.23 -37.94
C GLU A 228 11.04 4.74 -38.26
N VAL A 229 11.51 5.60 -37.36
CA VAL A 229 11.77 7.02 -37.64
C VAL A 229 13.28 7.23 -37.60
N SER A 230 13.94 6.90 -38.72
CA SER A 230 15.21 7.51 -39.18
C SER A 230 15.94 6.67 -40.25
N ARG A 231 15.29 6.30 -41.36
CA ARG A 231 16.02 5.81 -42.55
C ARG A 231 15.42 6.29 -43.89
N SER A 232 15.15 7.58 -44.02
CA SER A 232 15.22 8.25 -45.33
C SER A 232 15.32 9.76 -45.12
N ASP A 233 16.55 10.27 -45.18
CA ASP A 233 16.87 11.61 -45.70
C ASP A 233 18.39 11.77 -45.70
N ARG A 234 19.03 11.12 -46.68
CA ARG A 234 20.29 11.54 -47.30
C ARG A 234 20.23 11.14 -48.77
N GLN A 235 19.65 12.01 -49.58
CA GLN A 235 20.05 12.21 -50.98
C GLN A 235 20.10 13.71 -51.23
#